data_AF-A0A830FTF2-F1
#
_entry.id   AF-A0A830FTF2-F1
#
_cell.length_a   1.000
_cell.length_b   1.000
_cell.length_c   1.000
_cell.angle_alpha   90.00
_cell.angle_beta   90.00
_cell.angle_gamma   90.00
#
_symmetry.space_group_name_H-M   'P 1'
#
loop_
_entity.id
_entity.type
_entity.pdbx_description
1 polymer ?
#
loop_
_entity_poly.entity_id
_entity_poly.type
_entity_poly.pdbx_seq_one_letter_code
_entity_poly.pdbx_strand_id
1 'polypeptide(L)' 'MAGTLAGYDPFDALGTVLGVYLALAALATLVGMPWQYTGGAGVMVLQVVGCVLTFLVGAALLGLVYRVGR' A
#
# COMPACT_ATOMS: atom_id res chain seq x y z
N MET A 1 -5.12 -15.01 -29.10
CA MET A 1 -5.44 -15.62 -27.78
C MET A 1 -6.08 -14.57 -26.87
N ALA A 2 -7.26 -14.07 -27.25
CA ALA A 2 -8.01 -13.06 -26.51
C ALA A 2 -9.31 -13.70 -25.99
N GLY A 3 -9.18 -14.67 -25.08
CA GLY A 3 -10.28 -15.61 -24.77
C GLY A 3 -10.56 -15.90 -23.30
N THR A 4 -9.72 -15.48 -22.34
CA THR A 4 -9.88 -15.87 -20.93
C THR A 4 -10.25 -14.73 -19.97
N LEU A 5 -10.21 -13.46 -20.38
CA LEU A 5 -10.39 -12.30 -19.46
C LEU A 5 -11.57 -11.38 -19.81
N ALA A 6 -12.54 -11.80 -20.61
CA ALA A 6 -13.67 -10.93 -21.01
C ALA A 6 -14.51 -10.38 -19.84
N GLY A 7 -14.38 -10.96 -18.63
CA GLY A 7 -14.98 -10.45 -17.38
C GLY A 7 -14.00 -10.30 -16.21
N TYR A 8 -12.68 -10.42 -16.44
CA TYR A 8 -11.67 -10.22 -15.41
C TYR A 8 -10.96 -8.91 -15.66
N ASP A 9 -11.10 -7.96 -14.74
CA ASP A 9 -10.34 -6.72 -14.78
C ASP A 9 -9.00 -6.90 -14.04
N PRO A 10 -7.87 -7.02 -14.76
CA PRO A 10 -6.57 -7.18 -14.12
C PRO A 10 -6.20 -5.97 -13.25
N PHE A 11 -6.71 -4.78 -13.54
CA PHE A 11 -6.43 -3.59 -12.73
C PHE A 11 -7.15 -3.61 -11.38
N ASP A 12 -8.31 -4.27 -11.31
CA ASP A 12 -9.06 -4.44 -10.06
C ASP A 12 -8.30 -5.36 -9.09
N ALA A 13 -7.85 -6.51 -9.61
CA ALA A 13 -7.01 -7.44 -8.86
C ALA A 13 -5.66 -6.81 -8.45
N LEU A 14 -4.98 -6.12 -9.37
CA LEU A 14 -3.72 -5.44 -9.09
C LEU A 14 -3.91 -4.33 -8.05
N GLY A 15 -4.94 -3.49 -8.20
CA GLY A 15 -5.26 -2.41 -7.27
C GLY A 15 -5.54 -2.93 -5.87
N THR A 16 -6.27 -4.04 -5.76
CA THR A 16 -6.57 -4.70 -4.49
C THR A 16 -5.31 -5.25 -3.83
N VAL A 17 -4.52 -6.05 -4.57
CA VAL A 17 -3.31 -6.69 -4.02
C VAL A 17 -2.28 -5.65 -3.61
N LEU A 18 -1.98 -4.67 -4.48
CA LEU A 18 -1.04 -3.61 -4.18
C LEU A 18 -1.54 -2.72 -3.03
N GLY A 19 -2.83 -2.40 -3.02
CA GLY A 19 -3.45 -1.60 -1.97
C GLY A 19 -3.32 -2.25 -0.58
N VAL A 20 -3.68 -3.53 -0.48
CA VAL A 20 -3.51 -4.31 0.77
C VAL A 20 -2.03 -4.43 1.14
N TYR A 21 -1.16 -4.78 0.19
CA TYR A 21 0.27 -4.93 0.45
C TYR A 21 0.89 -3.65 1.00
N LEU A 22 0.65 -2.50 0.37
CA LEU A 22 1.21 -1.21 0.81
C LEU A 22 0.69 -0.82 2.20
N ALA A 23 -0.60 -1.01 2.46
CA ALA A 23 -1.17 -0.73 3.78
C ALA A 23 -0.54 -1.61 4.87
N LEU A 24 -0.42 -2.92 4.62
CA LEU A 24 0.20 -3.84 5.57
C LEU A 24 1.70 -3.61 5.73
N ALA A 25 2.43 -3.35 4.65
CA ALA A 25 3.87 -3.06 4.70
C ALA A 25 4.16 -1.78 5.49
N ALA A 26 3.34 -0.74 5.32
CA ALA A 26 3.44 0.48 6.10
C ALA A 26 3.21 0.23 7.60
N LEU A 27 2.18 -0.54 7.95
CA LEU A 27 1.89 -0.92 9.34
C LEU A 27 3.00 -1.79 9.94
N ALA A 28 3.48 -2.79 9.19
CA ALA A 28 4.56 -3.66 9.61
C ALA A 28 5.85 -2.86 9.86
N THR A 29 6.15 -1.87 9.01
CA THR A 29 7.29 -0.97 9.20
C THR A 29 7.10 -0.10 10.45
N LEU A 30 5.90 0.45 10.65
CA LEU A 30 5.59 1.28 11.81
C LEU A 30 5.70 0.50 13.13
N VAL A 31 5.23 -0.75 13.15
CA VAL A 31 5.30 -1.64 14.32
C VAL A 31 6.72 -2.17 14.52
N GLY A 32 7.43 -2.49 13.44
CA GLY A 32 8.80 -2.98 13.49
C GLY A 32 9.81 -1.92 13.95
N MET A 33 9.46 -0.64 13.79
CA MET A 33 10.24 0.52 14.24
C MET A 33 11.74 0.40 13.90
N PRO A 34 12.12 0.15 12.64
CA PRO A 34 13.52 -0.16 12.27
C PRO A 34 14.51 0.97 12.61
N TRP A 35 14.02 2.21 12.72
CA TRP A 35 14.78 3.37 13.18
C TRP A 35 15.25 3.28 14.64
N GLN A 36 14.73 2.33 15.44
CA GLN A 36 15.25 2.08 16.78
C GLN A 36 16.67 1.47 16.75
N TYR A 37 16.99 0.75 15.68
CA TYR A 37 18.26 0.04 15.55
C TYR A 37 19.26 0.80 14.67
N THR A 38 18.80 1.82 13.94
CA THR A 38 19.63 2.56 12.97
C THR A 38 19.19 4.03 12.87
N GLY A 39 20.15 4.95 12.90
CA GLY A 39 19.92 6.39 12.65
C GLY A 39 19.59 7.25 13.87
N GLY A 40 19.48 8.56 13.65
CA GLY A 40 19.11 9.56 14.66
C GLY A 40 17.67 10.07 14.50
N ALA A 41 17.24 10.99 15.36
CA ALA A 41 15.86 11.48 15.42
C ALA A 41 15.30 11.98 14.07
N GLY A 42 16.12 12.63 13.23
CA GLY A 42 15.69 13.07 11.90
C GLY A 42 15.31 11.92 10.95
N VAL A 43 16.04 10.80 11.02
CA VAL A 43 15.77 9.60 10.22
C VAL A 43 14.47 8.93 10.67
N MET A 44 14.19 8.93 11.98
CA MET A 44 12.90 8.47 12.51
C MET A 44 11.73 9.25 11.91
N VAL A 45 11.79 10.59 11.96
CA VAL A 45 10.70 11.45 11.45
C VAL A 45 10.42 11.15 9.97
N LEU A 46 11.48 11.08 9.16
CA LEU A 46 11.35 10.78 7.73
C LEU A 46 10.68 9.41 7.49
N GLN A 47 11.08 8.39 8.25
CA GLN A 47 10.52 7.04 8.10
C GLN A 47 9.07 6.96 8.54
N VAL A 48 8.70 7.62 9.64
CA VAL A 48 7.29 7.67 10.10
C VAL A 48 6.42 8.37 9.08
N VAL A 49 6.85 9.53 8.57
CA VAL A 49 6.12 10.24 7.50
C VAL A 49 6.00 9.36 6.25
N GLY A 50 7.09 8.67 5.87
CA GLY A 50 7.09 7.71 4.78
C GLY A 50 6.03 6.60 4.97
N CYS A 51 5.97 6.00 6.17
CA CYS A 51 4.96 4.97 6.49
C CYS A 51 3.54 5.51 6.34
N VAL A 52 3.25 6.71 6.85
CA VAL A 52 1.91 7.32 6.73
C VAL A 52 1.55 7.54 5.27
N LEU A 53 2.46 8.09 4.47
CA LEU A 53 2.22 8.30 3.04
C LEU A 53 2.00 6.98 2.30
N THR A 54 2.82 5.95 2.57
CA THR A 54 2.64 4.62 1.98
C THR A 54 1.29 4.00 2.34
N PHE A 55 0.85 4.12 3.59
CA PHE A 55 -0.46 3.65 4.01
C PHE A 55 -1.59 4.38 3.27
N LEU A 56 -1.49 5.70 3.13
CA LEU A 56 -2.48 6.49 2.39
C LEU A 56 -2.55 6.10 0.91
N VAL A 57 -1.41 5.80 0.27
CA VAL A 57 -1.39 5.28 -1.10
C VAL A 57 -2.09 3.92 -1.19
N GLY A 58 -1.79 3.00 -0.25
CA GLY A 58 -2.47 1.70 -0.20
C GLY A 58 -3.99 1.84 -0.02
N ALA A 59 -4.43 2.69 0.90
CA ALA A 59 -5.84 2.98 1.13
C ALA A 59 -6.51 3.66 -0.08
N ALA A 60 -5.81 4.56 -0.77
CA ALA A 60 -6.31 5.22 -1.97
C ALA A 60 -6.54 4.24 -3.12
N LEU A 61 -5.64 3.27 -3.32
CA LEU A 61 -5.81 2.21 -4.32
C LEU A 61 -7.05 1.36 -4.04
N LEU A 62 -7.24 0.92 -2.79
CA LEU A 62 -8.43 0.17 -2.37
C LEU A 62 -9.70 0.99 -2.52
N GLY A 63 -9.63 2.28 -2.17
CA GLY A 63 -10.75 3.20 -2.34
C GLY A 63 -11.12 3.43 -3.81
N LEU A 64 -10.14 3.48 -4.71
CA LEU A 64 -10.37 3.61 -6.15
C LEU A 64 -11.02 2.36 -6.72
N VAL A 65 -10.48 1.18 -6.40
CA VAL A 65 -11.07 -0.12 -6.74
C VAL A 65 -12.53 -0.21 -6.29
N TYR A 66 -12.81 0.09 -5.03
CA TYR A 66 -14.16 -0.01 -4.48
C TYR A 66 -15.15 0.97 -5.12
N ARG A 67 -14.67 2.13 -5.61
CA ARG A 67 -15.52 3.09 -6.33
C ARG A 67 -15.77 2.68 -7.78
N VAL A 68 -14.81 2.04 -8.44
CA VAL A 68 -14.94 1.58 -9.84
C VAL A 68 -15.77 0.30 -9.93
N GLY A 69 -15.71 -0.59 -8.94
CA GLY A 69 -16.53 -1.81 -8.89
C GLY A 69 -18.01 -1.59 -8.52
N ARG A 70 -18.49 -0.35 -8.47
CA ARG A 70 -19.87 0.04 -8.16
C ARG A 70 -20.54 0.72 -9.33
#